data_AF-A0A349BM31-F1
#
_entry.id   AF-A0A349BM31-F1
#
_cell.length_a   1.000
_cell.length_b   1.000
_cell.length_c   1.000
_cell.angle_alpha   90.00
_cell.angle_beta   90.00
_cell.angle_gamma   90.00
#
_symmetry.space_group_name_H-M   'P 1'
#
loop_
_entity.id
_entity.type
_entity.pdbx_description
1 polymer ?
#
loop_
_entity_poly.entity_id
_entity_poly.type
_entity_poly.pdbx_seq_one_letter_code
_entity_poly.pdbx_strand_id
1 'polypeptide(L)'
;LYQTIRMAGAPSGTGTQVPAGIQIGSGVRSAAVQKIFTQGDFQNTQNSLDLAIEGEGFFQVSLPDGTTGYTRAGAFKKDNAGRMVTSDGYTVEPAITIPADTLNITVSANGIVSVLQAGNPIPTEIGTIQLTRFSNPSGLNSIGRNLFLETAASGEAVTGNAGELGFGTLAQGFLESSNVNIAEELVNMIIGQRAYEINSKAIQTADDMMRTSNELKR
;
A
#
# COMPACT_ATOMS: atom_id res chain seq x y z
N LEU A 1 -26.09 -6.92 5.61
CA LEU A 1 -26.65 -8.29 5.57
C LEU A 1 -28.10 -8.19 6.03
N TYR A 2 -29.07 -8.72 5.29
CA TYR A 2 -30.49 -8.64 5.66
C TYR A 2 -31.13 -10.04 5.65
N GLN A 3 -31.97 -10.31 6.63
CA GLN A 3 -32.83 -11.48 6.68
C GLN A 3 -34.28 -11.05 6.47
N THR A 4 -34.90 -11.53 5.40
CA THR A 4 -36.31 -11.24 5.10
C THR A 4 -37.21 -12.20 5.91
N ILE A 5 -37.97 -11.66 6.87
CA ILE A 5 -38.94 -12.42 7.69
C ILE A 5 -40.28 -12.54 6.98
N ARG A 6 -40.68 -11.50 6.26
CA ARG A 6 -41.87 -11.49 5.39
C ARG A 6 -41.54 -10.78 4.10
N MET A 7 -41.75 -11.45 2.97
CA MET A 7 -41.64 -10.80 1.66
C MET A 7 -42.81 -9.84 1.45
N ALA A 8 -42.54 -8.67 0.88
CA ALA A 8 -43.58 -7.77 0.40
C ALA A 8 -44.38 -8.48 -0.70
N GLY A 9 -45.72 -8.40 -0.66
CA GLY A 9 -46.59 -9.08 -1.61
C GLY A 9 -46.97 -10.53 -1.27
N ALA A 10 -46.57 -11.07 -0.11
CA ALA A 10 -47.05 -12.38 0.33
C ALA A 10 -48.57 -12.34 0.61
N PRO A 11 -49.37 -13.35 0.18
CA PRO A 11 -50.80 -13.39 0.44
C PRO A 11 -51.09 -13.69 1.92
N SER A 12 -51.87 -12.83 2.58
CA SER A 12 -52.22 -12.94 4.01
C SER A 12 -53.68 -13.38 4.24
N GLY A 13 -54.24 -14.13 3.30
CA GLY A 13 -55.66 -14.53 3.28
C GLY A 13 -56.36 -14.05 2.00
N THR A 14 -57.59 -14.53 1.78
CA THR A 14 -58.37 -14.35 0.54
C THR A 14 -58.47 -12.87 0.13
N GLY A 15 -57.65 -12.45 -0.84
CA GLY A 15 -57.70 -11.12 -1.47
C GLY A 15 -56.81 -10.03 -0.85
N THR A 16 -56.08 -10.29 0.24
CA THR A 16 -55.22 -9.28 0.90
C THR A 16 -53.74 -9.63 0.79
N GLN A 17 -52.96 -8.72 0.19
CA GLN A 17 -51.50 -8.81 0.07
C GLN A 17 -50.84 -7.93 1.13
N VAL A 18 -49.73 -8.39 1.70
CA VAL A 18 -48.95 -7.58 2.66
C VAL A 18 -48.22 -6.46 1.91
N PRO A 19 -48.49 -5.17 2.19
CA PRO A 19 -47.96 -4.05 1.40
C PRO A 19 -46.49 -3.73 1.69
N ALA A 20 -45.95 -4.16 2.84
CA ALA A 20 -44.55 -3.95 3.22
C ALA A 20 -43.90 -5.22 3.75
N GLY A 21 -42.72 -5.56 3.22
CA GLY A 21 -41.92 -6.68 3.69
C GLY A 21 -41.20 -6.32 5.01
N ILE A 22 -40.98 -7.31 5.87
CA ILE A 22 -40.17 -7.16 7.08
C ILE A 22 -38.79 -7.72 6.78
N GLN A 23 -37.77 -6.87 6.86
CA GLN A 23 -36.37 -7.26 6.78
C GLN A 23 -35.67 -6.90 8.10
N ILE A 24 -34.92 -7.85 8.66
CA ILE A 24 -34.06 -7.62 9.82
C ILE A 24 -32.63 -7.47 9.33
N GLY A 25 -31.94 -6.42 9.79
CA GLY A 25 -30.50 -6.28 9.58
C GLY A 25 -29.73 -7.32 10.38
N SER A 26 -28.94 -8.17 9.72
CA SER A 26 -28.09 -9.19 10.33
C SER A 26 -26.69 -8.67 10.68
N GLY A 27 -26.57 -7.36 10.93
CA GLY A 27 -25.32 -6.70 11.27
C GLY A 27 -24.45 -6.29 10.08
N VAL A 28 -23.17 -6.03 10.38
CA VAL A 28 -22.15 -5.49 9.48
C VAL A 28 -20.93 -6.41 9.44
N ARG A 29 -20.19 -6.39 8.33
CA ARG A 29 -18.90 -7.09 8.19
C ARG A 29 -17.92 -6.19 7.45
N SER A 30 -16.63 -6.31 7.75
CA SER A 30 -15.60 -5.68 6.92
C SER A 30 -15.58 -6.35 5.54
N ALA A 31 -15.52 -5.53 4.48
CA ALA A 31 -15.50 -6.02 3.11
C ALA A 31 -14.07 -6.35 2.65
N ALA A 32 -13.14 -5.42 2.87
CA ALA A 32 -11.72 -5.57 2.60
C ALA A 32 -10.94 -4.46 3.30
N VAL A 33 -9.64 -4.68 3.53
CA VAL A 33 -8.68 -3.63 3.85
C VAL A 33 -7.89 -3.37 2.58
N GLN A 34 -8.00 -2.16 2.04
CA GLN A 34 -7.33 -1.76 0.80
C GLN A 34 -6.27 -0.72 1.11
N LYS A 35 -5.13 -0.79 0.42
CA LYS A 35 -4.11 0.26 0.47
C LYS A 35 -4.41 1.32 -0.58
N ILE A 36 -4.23 2.58 -0.20
CA ILE A 36 -4.40 3.73 -1.10
C ILE A 36 -3.01 4.15 -1.58
N PHE A 37 -2.75 3.96 -2.87
CA PHE A 37 -1.47 4.28 -3.51
C PHE A 37 -1.49 5.70 -4.09
N THR A 38 -1.64 6.70 -3.22
CA THR A 38 -1.44 8.12 -3.58
C THR A 38 -0.04 8.55 -3.19
N GLN A 39 0.52 9.48 -3.97
CA GLN A 39 1.84 10.06 -3.71
C GLN A 39 1.85 10.79 -2.36
N GLY A 40 2.84 10.48 -1.53
CA GLY A 40 3.12 11.23 -0.30
C GLY A 40 4.05 12.43 -0.51
N ASP A 41 4.34 13.16 0.55
CA ASP A 41 5.30 14.28 0.51
C ASP A 41 6.73 13.78 0.27
N PHE A 42 7.57 14.60 -0.36
CA PHE A 42 8.99 14.29 -0.55
C PHE A 42 9.84 14.90 0.57
N GLN A 43 10.69 14.08 1.18
CA GLN A 43 11.66 14.51 2.18
C GLN A 43 13.05 14.51 1.58
N ASN A 44 13.74 15.65 1.62
CA ASN A 44 15.12 15.77 1.15
C ASN A 44 16.06 15.17 2.19
N THR A 45 16.71 14.06 1.86
CA THR A 45 17.69 13.39 2.73
C THR A 45 19.14 13.73 2.40
N GLN A 46 19.37 14.39 1.26
CA GLN A 46 20.71 14.72 0.73
C GLN A 46 21.61 13.50 0.47
N ASN A 47 21.06 12.28 0.55
CA ASN A 47 21.81 11.05 0.29
C ASN A 47 21.71 10.67 -1.19
N SER A 48 22.83 10.42 -1.85
CA SER A 48 22.87 10.14 -3.29
C SER A 48 22.22 8.82 -3.70
N LEU A 49 22.07 7.87 -2.77
CA LEU A 49 21.42 6.58 -3.00
C LEU A 49 19.93 6.56 -2.63
N ASP A 50 19.44 7.65 -2.04
CA ASP A 50 18.01 7.79 -1.77
C ASP A 50 17.31 8.28 -3.03
N LEU A 51 16.29 7.55 -3.45
CA LEU A 51 15.53 7.81 -4.66
C LEU A 51 14.04 7.89 -4.32
N ALA A 52 13.37 8.92 -4.82
CA ALA A 52 11.92 9.00 -4.78
C ALA A 52 11.35 8.89 -6.20
N ILE A 53 10.19 8.26 -6.32
CA ILE A 53 9.43 8.21 -7.57
C ILE A 53 8.42 9.35 -7.53
N GLU A 54 8.47 10.22 -8.53
CA GLU A 54 7.50 11.28 -8.76
C GLU A 54 6.47 10.77 -9.78
N GLY A 55 5.31 10.30 -9.29
CA GLY A 55 4.24 9.80 -10.14
C GLY A 55 4.00 8.29 -9.95
N GLU A 56 3.55 7.61 -10.99
CA GLU A 56 3.23 6.18 -10.89
C GLU A 56 4.46 5.31 -11.18
N GLY A 57 4.75 4.37 -10.28
CA GLY A 57 5.81 3.39 -10.45
C GLY A 57 6.19 2.69 -9.16
N PHE A 58 6.81 1.53 -9.31
CA PHE A 58 7.46 0.77 -8.25
C PHE A 58 8.87 0.37 -8.70
N PHE A 59 9.82 0.39 -7.77
CA PHE A 59 11.12 -0.23 -7.94
C PHE A 59 11.00 -1.75 -7.92
N GLN A 60 11.78 -2.40 -8.75
CA GLN A 60 11.90 -3.86 -8.79
C GLN A 60 13.09 -4.27 -7.93
N VAL A 61 12.89 -5.30 -7.11
CA VAL A 61 13.93 -5.88 -6.27
C VAL A 61 13.88 -7.39 -6.37
N SER A 62 15.03 -8.03 -6.47
CA SER A 62 15.16 -9.48 -6.45
C SER A 62 15.19 -9.97 -5.01
N LEU A 63 14.21 -10.81 -4.65
CA LEU A 63 14.15 -11.49 -3.36
C LEU A 63 15.14 -12.66 -3.32
N PRO A 64 15.50 -13.16 -2.12
CA PRO A 64 16.44 -14.28 -1.97
C PRO A 64 15.91 -15.60 -2.53
N ASP A 65 14.59 -15.71 -2.72
CA ASP A 65 13.93 -16.85 -3.35
C ASP A 65 14.00 -16.80 -4.89
N GLY A 66 14.55 -15.72 -5.47
CA GLY A 66 14.64 -15.50 -6.90
C GLY A 66 13.39 -14.86 -7.52
N THR A 67 12.37 -14.55 -6.72
CA THR A 67 11.19 -13.82 -7.19
C THR A 67 11.45 -12.32 -7.25
N THR A 68 10.76 -11.63 -8.16
CA THR A 68 10.81 -10.16 -8.23
C THR A 68 9.74 -9.59 -7.30
N GLY A 69 10.18 -8.80 -6.34
CA GLY A 69 9.34 -7.98 -5.48
C GLY A 69 9.31 -6.53 -5.96
N TYR A 70 8.26 -5.84 -5.56
CA TYR A 70 8.03 -4.45 -5.92
C TYR A 70 8.01 -3.60 -4.67
N THR A 71 8.64 -2.43 -4.70
CA THR A 71 8.66 -1.50 -3.56
C THR A 71 8.60 -0.06 -4.05
N ARG A 72 7.97 0.80 -3.27
CA ARG A 72 8.04 2.26 -3.48
C ARG A 72 9.08 2.92 -2.59
N ALA A 73 9.67 2.17 -1.65
CA ALA A 73 10.72 2.67 -0.79
C ALA A 73 12.05 2.70 -1.57
N GLY A 74 12.59 3.89 -1.79
CA GLY A 74 13.89 4.06 -2.47
C GLY A 74 15.05 4.38 -1.53
N ALA A 75 15.00 3.89 -0.29
CA ALA A 75 16.14 3.96 0.65
C ALA A 75 17.15 2.83 0.31
N PHE A 76 17.96 3.06 -0.71
CA PHE A 76 18.97 2.11 -1.18
C PHE A 76 20.33 2.33 -0.53
N LYS A 77 21.10 1.26 -0.46
CA LYS A 77 22.47 1.22 0.06
C LYS A 77 23.36 0.40 -0.87
N LYS A 78 24.66 0.60 -0.75
CA LYS A 78 25.67 -0.19 -1.45
C LYS A 78 26.08 -1.38 -0.57
N ASP A 79 26.09 -2.59 -1.13
CA ASP A 79 26.64 -3.77 -0.48
C ASP A 79 28.16 -3.93 -0.75
N ASN A 80 28.84 -4.85 -0.06
CA ASN A 80 30.27 -5.14 -0.20
C ASN A 80 30.67 -5.55 -1.64
N ALA A 81 29.75 -6.15 -2.40
CA ALA A 81 29.95 -6.45 -3.82
C ALA A 81 29.75 -5.24 -4.75
N GLY A 82 29.45 -4.07 -4.19
CA GLY A 82 29.17 -2.84 -4.92
C GLY A 82 27.77 -2.74 -5.53
N ARG A 83 26.89 -3.71 -5.27
CA ARG A 83 25.51 -3.71 -5.80
C ARG A 83 24.62 -2.77 -5.00
N MET A 84 23.66 -2.15 -5.67
CA MET A 84 22.57 -1.43 -5.01
C MET A 84 21.58 -2.42 -4.40
N VAL A 85 21.40 -2.31 -3.09
CA VAL A 85 20.49 -3.13 -2.31
C VAL A 85 19.53 -2.25 -1.51
N THR A 86 18.35 -2.76 -1.18
CA THR A 86 17.46 -2.12 -0.22
C THR A 86 18.06 -2.15 1.19
N SER A 87 17.42 -1.45 2.13
CA SER A 87 17.77 -1.54 3.55
C SER A 87 17.70 -2.96 4.13
N ASP A 88 17.01 -3.88 3.44
CA ASP A 88 16.88 -5.30 3.80
C ASP A 88 17.90 -6.21 3.10
N GLY A 89 18.73 -5.67 2.20
CA GLY A 89 19.73 -6.44 1.44
C GLY A 89 19.21 -7.04 0.13
N TYR A 90 17.99 -6.70 -0.31
CA TYR A 90 17.47 -7.17 -1.61
C TYR A 90 18.06 -6.35 -2.75
N THR A 91 18.55 -7.01 -3.80
CA THR A 91 19.23 -6.32 -4.92
C THR A 91 18.20 -5.66 -5.83
N VAL A 92 18.45 -4.44 -6.28
CA VAL A 92 17.58 -3.75 -7.26
C VAL A 92 17.69 -4.44 -8.63
N GLU A 93 16.59 -4.52 -9.36
CA GLU A 93 16.53 -5.07 -10.71
C GLU A 93 16.22 -3.97 -11.74
N PRO A 94 17.00 -3.84 -12.84
CA PRO A 94 18.21 -4.59 -13.17
C PRO A 94 19.37 -4.31 -12.19
N ALA A 95 20.25 -5.30 -12.03
CA ALA A 95 21.35 -5.23 -11.06
C ALA A 95 22.36 -4.16 -11.44
N ILE A 96 22.41 -3.08 -10.66
CA ILE A 96 23.36 -1.98 -10.84
C ILE A 96 24.54 -2.17 -9.89
N THR A 97 25.73 -2.29 -10.46
CA THR A 97 26.99 -2.46 -9.71
C THR A 97 27.78 -1.15 -9.76
N ILE A 98 27.97 -0.54 -8.60
CA ILE A 98 28.74 0.68 -8.39
C ILE A 98 30.20 0.28 -8.12
N PRO A 99 31.16 0.67 -8.99
CA PRO A 99 32.59 0.41 -8.79
C PRO A 99 33.11 0.95 -7.44
N ALA A 100 34.24 0.41 -6.98
CA ALA A 100 34.89 0.90 -5.75
C ALA A 100 35.49 2.31 -5.93
N ASP A 101 35.93 2.64 -7.15
CA ASP A 101 36.62 3.89 -7.49
C ASP A 101 35.65 5.08 -7.72
N THR A 102 34.38 4.95 -7.33
CA THR A 102 33.36 5.98 -7.51
C THR A 102 33.49 7.09 -6.48
N LEU A 103 33.67 8.33 -6.95
CA LEU A 103 33.69 9.54 -6.14
C LEU A 103 32.29 10.11 -5.92
N ASN A 104 31.46 10.10 -6.96
CA ASN A 104 30.09 10.62 -6.89
C ASN A 104 29.14 9.77 -7.75
N ILE A 105 27.89 9.66 -7.31
CA ILE A 105 26.81 8.93 -7.99
C ILE A 105 25.74 9.95 -8.34
N THR A 106 25.36 10.03 -9.61
CA THR A 106 24.27 10.88 -10.07
C THR A 106 23.22 10.02 -10.74
N VAL A 107 21.98 10.18 -10.33
CA VAL A 107 20.83 9.53 -10.96
C VAL A 107 20.01 10.59 -11.66
N SER A 108 19.83 10.42 -12.96
CA SER A 108 18.98 11.31 -13.77
C SER A 108 17.49 11.01 -13.55
N ALA A 109 16.62 11.96 -13.92
CA ALA A 109 15.17 11.79 -13.85
C ALA A 109 14.63 10.60 -14.66
N ASN A 110 15.37 10.18 -15.69
CA ASN A 110 15.02 9.07 -16.57
C ASN A 110 15.50 7.72 -16.02
N GLY A 111 16.08 7.70 -14.81
CA GLY A 111 16.58 6.50 -14.16
C GLY A 111 17.97 6.05 -14.58
N ILE A 112 18.65 6.80 -15.45
CA ILE A 112 20.05 6.52 -15.80
C ILE A 112 20.94 6.84 -14.60
N VAL A 113 21.70 5.83 -14.15
CA VAL A 113 22.67 5.92 -13.07
C VAL A 113 24.05 6.10 -13.68
N SER A 114 24.67 7.24 -13.38
CA SER A 114 26.00 7.59 -13.82
C SER A 114 26.92 7.78 -12.61
N VAL A 115 28.16 7.36 -12.76
CA VAL A 115 29.18 7.47 -11.71
C VAL A 115 30.36 8.29 -12.22
N LEU A 116 30.92 9.11 -11.34
CA LEU A 116 32.21 9.76 -11.56
C LEU A 116 33.30 8.90 -10.93
N GLN A 117 34.23 8.41 -11.74
CA GLN A 117 35.35 7.58 -11.27
C GLN A 117 36.59 8.43 -11.00
N ALA A 118 37.41 8.01 -10.03
CA ALA A 118 38.69 8.65 -9.76
C ALA A 118 39.61 8.57 -10.98
N GLY A 119 40.03 9.73 -11.51
CA GLY A 119 40.93 9.83 -12.66
C GLY A 119 40.27 10.07 -14.02
N ASN A 120 38.93 10.01 -14.12
CA ASN A 120 38.19 10.42 -15.32
C ASN A 120 37.14 11.49 -14.98
N PRO A 121 37.25 12.72 -15.52
CA PRO A 121 36.27 13.78 -15.26
C PRO A 121 34.92 13.57 -15.98
N ILE A 122 34.81 12.56 -16.86
CA ILE A 122 33.59 12.25 -17.60
C ILE A 122 32.76 11.21 -16.82
N PRO A 123 31.50 11.51 -16.46
CA PRO A 123 30.60 10.53 -15.87
C PRO A 123 30.37 9.33 -16.79
N THR A 124 30.51 8.11 -16.26
CA THR A 124 30.23 6.86 -16.97
C THR A 124 28.89 6.31 -16.54
N GLU A 125 28.02 5.96 -17.49
CA GLU A 125 26.76 5.27 -17.23
C GLU A 125 27.01 3.81 -16.83
N ILE A 126 26.45 3.39 -15.69
CA ILE A 126 26.57 2.01 -15.18
C ILE A 126 25.30 1.18 -15.36
N GLY A 127 24.17 1.82 -15.64
CA GLY A 127 22.90 1.16 -15.89
C GLY A 127 21.71 2.10 -15.70
N THR A 128 20.52 1.58 -15.98
CA THR A 128 19.26 2.31 -15.85
C THR A 128 18.33 1.60 -14.87
N ILE A 129 17.68 2.37 -14.01
CA ILE A 129 16.63 1.89 -13.11
C ILE A 129 15.31 1.89 -13.88
N GLN A 130 14.68 0.73 -13.95
CA GLN A 130 13.38 0.57 -14.57
C GLN A 130 12.28 0.58 -13.50
N LEU A 131 11.18 1.26 -13.81
CA LEU A 131 9.99 1.28 -12.99
C LEU A 131 8.98 0.25 -13.50
N THR A 132 8.23 -0.31 -12.57
CA THR A 132 7.07 -1.17 -12.88
C THR A 132 5.79 -0.45 -12.51
N ARG A 133 4.78 -0.55 -13.37
CA ARG A 133 3.40 -0.15 -13.05
C ARG A 133 2.46 -1.33 -13.19
N PHE A 134 1.39 -1.28 -12.44
CA PHE A 134 0.32 -2.28 -12.46
C PHE A 134 -0.98 -1.62 -12.87
N SER A 135 -1.84 -2.33 -13.61
CA SER A 135 -3.17 -1.83 -13.94
C SER A 135 -4.03 -1.63 -12.68
N ASN A 136 -3.84 -2.47 -11.66
CA ASN A 136 -4.52 -2.35 -10.38
C ASN A 136 -3.55 -2.54 -9.20
N PRO A 137 -2.97 -1.46 -8.64
CA PRO A 137 -2.04 -1.57 -7.52
C PRO A 137 -2.70 -2.09 -6.23
N SER A 138 -4.03 -1.95 -6.08
CA SER A 138 -4.76 -2.48 -4.91
C SER A 138 -4.80 -4.01 -4.87
N GLY A 139 -4.53 -4.68 -6.00
CA GLY A 139 -4.44 -6.13 -6.08
C GLY A 139 -3.09 -6.70 -5.65
N LEU A 140 -2.09 -5.86 -5.36
CA LEU A 140 -0.77 -6.32 -4.94
C LEU A 140 -0.82 -6.96 -3.55
N ASN A 141 -0.15 -8.10 -3.40
CA ASN A 141 -0.03 -8.76 -2.11
C ASN A 141 1.16 -8.16 -1.34
N SER A 142 0.94 -7.69 -0.11
CA SER A 142 2.01 -7.11 0.70
C SER A 142 2.65 -8.17 1.58
N ILE A 143 3.95 -8.39 1.39
CA ILE A 143 4.75 -9.36 2.16
C ILE A 143 5.47 -8.74 3.37
N GLY A 144 5.16 -7.48 3.69
CA GLY A 144 5.81 -6.70 4.75
C GLY A 144 7.00 -5.87 4.23
N ARG A 145 7.59 -5.04 5.10
CA ARG A 145 8.76 -4.18 4.80
C ARG A 145 8.59 -3.30 3.54
N ASN A 146 7.36 -2.85 3.26
CA ASN A 146 6.99 -2.10 2.06
C ASN A 146 7.23 -2.84 0.73
N LEU A 147 7.32 -4.17 0.78
CA LEU A 147 7.41 -5.02 -0.40
C LEU A 147 6.05 -5.58 -0.79
N PHE A 148 5.92 -5.75 -2.10
CA PHE A 148 4.73 -6.19 -2.79
C PHE A 148 5.07 -7.30 -3.78
N LEU A 149 4.18 -8.27 -3.90
CA LEU A 149 4.21 -9.30 -4.94
C LEU A 149 3.02 -9.09 -5.88
N GLU A 150 3.23 -9.41 -7.15
CA GLU A 150 2.16 -9.45 -8.13
C GLU A 150 1.15 -10.56 -7.81
N THR A 151 -0.10 -10.34 -8.19
CA THR A 151 -1.16 -11.32 -8.08
C THR A 151 -2.01 -11.31 -9.35
N ALA A 152 -2.86 -12.31 -9.54
CA ALA A 152 -3.83 -12.32 -10.62
C ALA A 152 -4.77 -11.08 -10.59
N ALA A 153 -4.97 -10.45 -9.43
CA ALA A 153 -5.82 -9.27 -9.27
C ALA A 153 -5.09 -7.94 -9.55
N SER A 154 -3.74 -7.91 -9.51
CA SER A 154 -2.96 -6.70 -9.85
C SER A 154 -2.83 -6.47 -11.35
N GLY A 155 -2.96 -7.55 -12.14
CA GLY A 155 -2.54 -7.59 -13.53
C GLY A 155 -1.04 -7.84 -13.67
N GLU A 156 -0.59 -7.98 -14.92
CA GLU A 156 0.82 -8.21 -15.25
C GLU A 156 1.68 -6.96 -14.98
N ALA A 157 2.91 -7.18 -14.52
CA ALA A 157 3.91 -6.14 -14.34
C ALA A 157 4.32 -5.52 -15.69
N VAL A 158 4.06 -4.23 -15.88
CA VAL A 158 4.56 -3.49 -17.05
C VAL A 158 5.79 -2.70 -16.64
N THR A 159 6.95 -3.11 -17.14
CA THR A 159 8.24 -2.46 -16.89
C THR A 159 8.56 -1.43 -17.97
N GLY A 160 9.15 -0.30 -17.57
CA GLY A 160 9.62 0.73 -18.50
C GLY A 160 10.63 1.68 -17.86
N ASN A 161 11.19 2.57 -18.68
CA ASN A 161 12.10 3.60 -18.18
C ASN A 161 11.29 4.69 -17.45
N ALA A 162 11.91 5.32 -16.45
CA ALA A 162 11.30 6.45 -15.74
C ALA A 162 11.09 7.64 -16.71
N GLY A 163 9.97 8.35 -16.57
CA GLY A 163 9.61 9.51 -17.39
C GLY A 163 9.10 9.21 -18.81
N GLU A 164 9.11 7.96 -19.26
CA GLU A 164 8.54 7.55 -20.55
C GLU A 164 7.14 6.95 -20.37
N LEU A 165 6.28 6.95 -21.41
CA LEU A 165 5.03 6.15 -21.46
C LEU A 165 4.08 6.27 -20.24
N GLY A 166 4.11 7.41 -19.52
CA GLY A 166 3.29 7.64 -18.33
C GLY A 166 3.87 7.10 -17.01
N PHE A 167 5.11 6.59 -17.02
CA PHE A 167 5.87 6.30 -15.81
C PHE A 167 6.32 7.58 -15.11
N GLY A 168 6.39 7.54 -13.79
CA GLY A 168 6.92 8.63 -12.97
C GLY A 168 8.40 8.92 -13.26
N THR A 169 8.85 10.11 -12.88
CA THR A 169 10.26 10.51 -12.91
C THR A 169 10.96 10.11 -11.61
N LEU A 170 12.29 10.04 -11.64
CA LEU A 170 13.09 9.77 -10.44
C LEU A 170 13.73 11.04 -9.89
N ALA A 171 13.57 11.27 -8.59
CA ALA A 171 14.21 12.35 -7.86
C ALA A 171 15.29 11.79 -6.94
N GLN A 172 16.54 12.19 -7.18
CA GLN A 172 17.70 11.80 -6.36
C GLN A 172 17.80 12.66 -5.10
N GLY A 173 18.15 12.06 -3.97
CA GLY A 173 18.32 12.76 -2.69
C GLY A 173 17.01 12.98 -1.94
N PHE A 174 15.94 12.32 -2.37
CA PHE A 174 14.63 12.40 -1.76
C PHE A 174 14.11 11.02 -1.39
N LEU A 175 13.34 10.96 -0.30
CA LEU A 175 12.51 9.81 0.05
C LEU A 175 11.05 10.23 0.05
N GLU A 176 10.18 9.33 -0.41
CA GLU A 176 8.73 9.51 -0.31
C GLU A 176 8.27 9.20 1.12
N SER A 177 7.62 10.18 1.75
CA SER A 177 6.94 10.03 3.04
C SER A 177 5.62 9.29 2.90
N SER A 178 5.10 8.81 4.03
CA SER A 178 3.75 8.26 4.06
C SER A 178 2.71 9.32 3.70
N ASN A 179 1.73 8.93 2.88
CA ASN A 179 0.55 9.74 2.54
C ASN A 179 -0.51 9.80 3.65
N VAL A 180 -0.12 9.55 4.91
CA VAL A 180 -1.04 9.41 6.04
C VAL A 180 -1.14 10.73 6.80
N ASN A 181 -2.35 11.24 6.96
CA ASN A 181 -2.61 12.41 7.79
C ASN A 181 -2.87 11.99 9.24
N ILE A 182 -1.91 12.26 10.13
CA ILE A 182 -1.98 11.87 11.54
C ILE A 182 -3.21 12.46 12.24
N ALA A 183 -3.58 13.71 11.93
CA ALA A 183 -4.71 14.37 12.58
C ALA A 183 -6.04 13.66 12.23
N GLU A 184 -6.22 13.28 10.96
CA GLU A 184 -7.39 12.56 10.49
C GLU A 184 -7.44 11.14 11.05
N GLU A 185 -6.31 10.43 11.06
CA GLU A 185 -6.24 9.08 11.63
C GLU A 185 -6.50 9.05 13.13
N LEU A 186 -6.07 10.08 13.88
CA LEU A 186 -6.41 10.22 15.29
C LEU A 186 -7.92 10.42 15.50
N VAL A 187 -8.58 11.19 14.64
CA VAL A 187 -10.04 11.35 14.68
C VAL A 187 -10.74 10.03 14.36
N ASN A 188 -10.30 9.31 13.33
CA ASN A 188 -10.83 7.99 12.98
C ASN A 188 -10.65 6.97 14.11
N MET A 189 -9.52 7.01 14.81
CA MET A 189 -9.26 6.19 15.99
C MET A 189 -10.23 6.54 17.14
N ILE A 190 -10.48 7.82 17.40
CA ILE A 190 -11.46 8.27 18.39
C ILE A 190 -12.88 7.81 18.01
N ILE A 191 -13.27 7.92 16.74
CA ILE A 191 -14.57 7.44 16.25
C ILE A 191 -14.69 5.93 16.47
N GLY A 192 -13.64 5.17 16.15
CA GLY A 192 -13.58 3.72 16.38
C GLY A 192 -13.71 3.37 17.88
N GLN A 193 -13.01 4.09 18.75
CA GLN A 193 -13.12 3.92 20.20
C GLN A 193 -14.53 4.24 20.71
N ARG A 194 -15.14 5.35 20.25
CA ARG A 194 -16.52 5.71 20.60
C ARG A 194 -17.52 4.67 20.10
N ALA A 195 -17.35 4.15 18.89
CA ALA A 195 -18.18 3.09 18.36
C ALA A 195 -18.07 1.81 19.21
N TYR A 196 -16.86 1.45 19.65
CA TYR A 196 -16.64 0.33 20.57
C TYR A 196 -17.30 0.57 21.94
N GLU A 197 -17.14 1.76 22.51
CA GLU A 197 -17.79 2.15 23.77
C GLU A 197 -19.32 2.04 23.67
N ILE A 198 -19.92 2.58 22.60
CA ILE A 198 -21.37 2.50 22.35
C ILE A 198 -21.82 1.03 22.23
N ASN A 199 -21.09 0.22 21.47
CA ASN A 199 -21.40 -1.20 21.32
C ASN A 199 -21.32 -1.95 22.66
N SER A 200 -20.29 -1.67 23.47
CA SER A 200 -20.16 -2.27 24.81
C SER A 200 -21.30 -1.86 25.75
N LYS A 201 -21.74 -0.60 25.67
CA LYS A 201 -22.84 -0.08 26.48
C LYS A 201 -24.20 -0.61 26.05
N ALA A 202 -24.40 -0.83 24.75
CA ALA A 202 -25.58 -1.52 24.23
C ALA A 202 -25.67 -2.96 24.76
N ILE A 203 -24.55 -3.68 24.84
CA ILE A 203 -24.48 -5.02 25.43
C ILE A 203 -24.84 -4.97 26.93
N GLN A 204 -24.22 -4.06 27.70
CA GLN A 204 -24.54 -3.90 29.12
C GLN A 204 -26.02 -3.58 29.37
N THR A 205 -26.62 -2.72 28.54
CA THR A 205 -28.04 -2.38 28.64
C THR A 205 -28.92 -3.58 28.34
N ALA A 206 -28.54 -4.40 27.36
CA ALA A 206 -29.25 -5.64 27.06
C ALA A 206 -29.17 -6.63 28.24
N ASP A 207 -28.00 -6.79 28.85
CA ASP A 207 -27.80 -7.63 30.04
C ASP A 207 -28.62 -7.13 31.24
N ASP A 208 -28.69 -5.82 31.43
CA ASP A 208 -29.51 -5.19 32.46
C ASP A 208 -31.01 -5.44 32.25
N MET A 209 -31.49 -5.36 31.00
CA MET A 209 -32.88 -5.71 30.67
C MET A 209 -33.15 -7.21 30.86
N MET A 210 -32.20 -8.08 30.53
CA MET A 210 -32.33 -9.52 30.80
C MET A 210 -32.40 -9.81 32.30
N ARG A 211 -31.59 -9.11 33.09
CA ARG A 211 -31.60 -9.22 34.56
C ARG A 211 -32.93 -8.78 35.16
N THR A 212 -33.45 -7.61 34.77
CA THR A 212 -34.75 -7.13 35.27
C THR A 212 -35.91 -8.06 34.85
N SER A 213 -35.88 -8.61 33.64
CA SER A 213 -36.85 -9.63 33.19
C SER A 213 -36.82 -10.89 34.06
N ASN A 214 -35.64 -11.37 34.46
CA ASN A 214 -35.52 -12.52 35.37
C ASN A 214 -36.03 -12.21 36.78
N GLU A 215 -35.83 -10.99 37.28
CA GLU A 215 -36.31 -10.55 38.60
C GLU A 215 -37.84 -10.43 38.66
N LEU A 216 -38.51 -10.10 37.54
CA LEU A 216 -39.97 -10.07 37.44
C LEU A 216 -40.64 -11.46 37.59
N LYS A 217 -39.87 -12.55 37.49
CA LYS A 217 -40.40 -13.92 37.61
C LYS A 217 -40.45 -14.42 39.07
N ARG A 218 -40.38 -13.52 40.07
CA ARG A 218 -40.55 -13.84 41.49
C ARG A 218 -41.90 -13.42 42.03
#